data_AF-A0A1I6LFU8-F1
#
_entry.id   AF-A0A1I6LFU8-F1
#
_cell.length_a   1.000
_cell.length_b   1.000
_cell.length_c   1.000
_cell.angle_alpha   90.00
_cell.angle_beta   90.00
_cell.angle_gamma   90.00
#
_symmetry.space_group_name_H-M   'P 1'
#
loop_
_entity.id
_entity.type
_entity.pdbx_description
1 polymer ?
#
loop_
_entity_poly.entity_id
_entity_poly.type
_entity_poly.pdbx_seq_one_letter_code
_entity_poly.pdbx_strand_id
1 'polypeptide(L)'
;MPTDNHDLGKEAVGNTKPASDLQEGNPGYELTDVNVSGVVVFLAGLLGFVFVFFGFCFIMGRGINSLWIDQDGKANKWQVASGASAIADRHRENLTSNPEIDQKDLAHMTAVFPTPRLDTDDGNQSTADLHAREDLLLDHYSTIDGQPDAVRIPIDRAMELIVQRGLPVAASTGPKVLMVGDAEPVVHAPLTTGFARTGYELDTIETREQKLSYTKAEGEQHAALVPQK
;
A
#
# COMPACT_ATOMS: atom_id res chain seq x y z
N MET A 1 116.25 31.72 -14.50
CA MET A 1 116.88 32.88 -15.17
C MET A 1 115.77 33.67 -15.82
N PRO A 2 115.56 34.94 -15.43
CA PRO A 2 114.34 35.70 -15.69
C PRO A 2 114.47 36.69 -16.85
N THR A 3 113.34 36.96 -17.52
CA THR A 3 113.03 38.23 -18.22
C THR A 3 111.51 38.39 -18.10
N ASP A 4 111.03 39.17 -17.15
CA ASP A 4 110.65 40.58 -17.33
C ASP A 4 109.66 40.78 -18.48
N ASN A 5 108.43 41.14 -18.11
CA ASN A 5 107.67 42.24 -18.70
C ASN A 5 106.56 42.65 -17.73
N HIS A 6 106.97 43.51 -16.79
CA HIS A 6 106.10 44.34 -15.98
C HIS A 6 105.65 45.51 -16.86
N ASP A 7 104.37 45.55 -17.26
CA ASP A 7 103.80 46.76 -17.84
C ASP A 7 103.13 47.59 -16.73
N LEU A 8 103.65 48.80 -16.57
CA LEU A 8 103.32 49.77 -15.55
C LEU A 8 102.40 50.82 -16.18
N GLY A 9 101.09 50.56 -16.14
CA GLY A 9 100.06 51.56 -16.39
C GLY A 9 99.42 52.01 -15.08
N LYS A 10 100.08 52.93 -14.36
CA LYS A 10 99.61 53.52 -13.11
C LYS A 10 98.92 54.87 -13.36
N GLU A 11 97.78 55.05 -12.66
CA GLU A 11 97.23 56.32 -12.15
C GLU A 11 96.35 57.18 -13.09
N ALA A 12 95.02 57.09 -12.90
CA ALA A 12 94.14 58.26 -12.83
C ALA A 12 92.83 57.92 -12.07
N VAL A 13 92.91 58.02 -10.75
CA VAL A 13 91.95 58.68 -9.83
C VAL A 13 90.45 58.65 -10.18
N GLY A 14 89.63 57.99 -9.34
CA GLY A 14 88.20 58.31 -9.24
C GLY A 14 87.28 57.24 -8.64
N ASN A 15 87.10 57.28 -7.32
CA ASN A 15 85.98 56.76 -6.49
C ASN A 15 85.89 55.27 -6.10
N THR A 16 86.06 55.06 -4.79
CA THR A 16 85.70 53.88 -3.97
C THR A 16 84.28 54.01 -3.38
N LYS A 17 83.40 53.01 -3.65
CA LYS A 17 82.45 52.19 -2.81
C LYS A 17 81.77 52.78 -1.54
N PRO A 18 80.59 52.28 -1.03
CA PRO A 18 80.18 50.86 -0.96
C PRO A 18 78.66 50.53 -1.04
N ALA A 19 78.34 49.27 -0.70
CA ALA A 19 77.10 48.50 -0.87
C ALA A 19 75.89 48.86 0.01
N SER A 20 74.70 48.65 -0.55
CA SER A 20 73.44 48.15 0.05
C SER A 20 72.43 48.09 -1.14
N ASP A 21 71.63 47.06 -1.40
CA ASP A 21 70.58 46.52 -0.56
C ASP A 21 70.09 45.17 -1.09
N LEU A 22 69.56 44.40 -0.16
CA LEU A 22 68.85 43.14 -0.28
C LEU A 22 67.71 43.26 -1.30
N GLN A 23 67.75 42.51 -2.40
CA GLN A 23 66.54 42.18 -3.15
C GLN A 23 66.17 40.73 -2.86
N GLU A 24 65.44 40.56 -1.76
CA GLU A 24 64.57 39.41 -1.55
C GLU A 24 63.63 39.26 -2.74
N GLY A 25 63.49 38.04 -3.24
CA GLY A 25 62.40 37.67 -4.15
C GLY A 25 62.84 37.07 -5.47
N ASN A 26 63.57 35.97 -5.45
CA ASN A 26 63.51 35.01 -6.55
C ASN A 26 63.23 33.62 -5.97
N PRO A 27 61.96 33.17 -5.97
CA PRO A 27 61.63 31.81 -5.60
C PRO A 27 62.37 30.85 -6.54
N GLY A 28 63.07 29.86 -5.98
CA GLY A 28 63.88 28.88 -6.72
C GLY A 28 63.06 27.84 -7.50
N TYR A 29 61.98 28.25 -8.16
CA TYR A 29 61.22 27.44 -9.10
C TYR A 29 61.27 28.07 -10.49
N GLU A 30 61.39 27.22 -11.51
CA GLU A 30 61.56 27.65 -12.89
C GLU A 30 60.23 28.15 -13.45
N LEU A 31 60.12 29.48 -13.64
CA LEU A 31 58.95 30.12 -14.26
C LEU A 31 58.94 29.99 -15.80
N THR A 32 59.92 29.32 -16.38
CA THR A 32 60.22 29.39 -17.83
C THR A 32 59.88 28.12 -18.62
N ASP A 33 59.51 27.02 -17.97
CA ASP A 33 59.36 25.71 -18.62
C ASP A 33 57.94 25.35 -19.06
N VAL A 34 56.97 26.24 -18.88
CA VAL A 34 55.58 25.96 -19.24
C VAL A 34 55.21 26.51 -20.63
N ASN A 35 54.89 25.61 -21.56
CA ASN A 35 54.34 25.99 -22.86
C ASN A 35 52.89 26.50 -22.69
N VAL A 36 52.74 27.81 -22.48
CA VAL A 36 51.46 28.49 -22.29
C VAL A 36 50.49 28.19 -23.45
N SER A 37 51.00 28.10 -24.69
CA SER A 37 50.18 27.77 -25.86
C SER A 37 49.58 26.37 -25.75
N GLY A 38 50.37 25.39 -25.29
CA GLY A 38 49.90 24.03 -25.04
C GLY A 38 48.84 23.97 -23.94
N VAL A 39 49.02 24.72 -22.85
CA VAL A 39 48.05 24.79 -21.75
C VAL A 39 46.72 25.40 -22.21
N VAL A 40 46.76 26.46 -23.01
CA VAL A 40 45.55 27.12 -23.54
C VAL A 40 44.79 26.18 -24.48
N VAL A 41 45.47 25.48 -25.39
CA VAL A 41 44.84 24.50 -26.29
C VAL A 41 44.27 23.32 -25.49
N PHE A 42 44.97 22.85 -24.46
CA PHE A 42 44.49 21.80 -23.58
C PHE A 42 43.21 22.22 -22.84
N LEU A 43 43.17 23.42 -22.25
CA LEU A 43 41.98 23.94 -21.56
C LEU A 43 40.81 24.16 -22.51
N ALA A 44 41.05 24.69 -23.70
CA ALA A 44 40.00 24.87 -24.71
C ALA A 44 39.44 23.52 -25.19
N GLY A 45 40.30 22.52 -25.39
CA GLY A 45 39.91 21.16 -25.74
C GLY A 45 39.12 20.46 -24.64
N LEU A 46 39.56 20.60 -23.38
CA LEU A 46 38.87 20.03 -22.22
C LEU A 46 37.48 20.65 -22.04
N LEU A 47 37.36 21.97 -22.18
CA LEU A 47 36.09 22.67 -22.09
C LEU A 47 35.16 22.23 -23.24
N GLY A 48 35.66 22.15 -24.47
CA GLY A 48 34.91 21.63 -25.61
C GLY A 48 34.41 20.20 -25.39
N PHE A 49 35.26 19.31 -24.86
CA PHE A 49 34.88 17.94 -24.53
C PHE A 49 33.77 17.88 -23.48
N VAL A 50 33.86 18.70 -22.42
CA VAL A 50 32.82 18.78 -21.38
C VAL A 50 31.48 19.22 -21.97
N PHE A 51 31.47 20.21 -22.88
CA PHE A 51 30.24 20.65 -23.54
C PHE A 51 29.61 19.57 -24.42
N VAL A 52 30.42 18.85 -25.21
CA VAL A 52 29.93 17.74 -26.05
C VAL A 52 29.40 16.60 -25.19
N PHE A 53 30.13 16.22 -24.14
CA PHE A 53 29.71 15.16 -23.22
C PHE A 53 28.43 15.53 -22.48
N PHE A 54 28.33 16.77 -21.98
CA PHE A 54 27.11 17.28 -21.35
C PHE A 54 25.92 17.28 -22.31
N GLY A 55 26.11 17.75 -23.55
CA GLY A 55 25.06 17.72 -24.57
C GLY A 55 24.59 16.30 -24.89
N PHE A 56 25.53 15.35 -25.02
CA PHE A 56 25.22 13.94 -25.23
C PHE A 56 24.43 13.35 -24.06
N CYS A 57 24.89 13.54 -22.81
CA CYS A 57 24.18 13.08 -21.62
C CYS A 57 22.81 13.73 -21.47
N PHE A 58 22.67 15.01 -21.82
CA PHE A 58 21.39 15.73 -21.76
C PHE A 58 20.38 15.18 -22.78
N ILE A 59 20.81 14.94 -24.03
CA ILE A 59 19.95 14.38 -25.07
C ILE A 59 19.55 12.94 -24.73
N MET A 60 20.52 12.12 -24.31
CA MET A 60 20.27 10.73 -23.89
C MET A 60 19.34 10.66 -22.68
N GLY A 61 19.60 11.47 -21.65
CA GLY A 61 18.78 11.55 -20.45
C GLY A 61 17.36 12.02 -20.76
N ARG A 62 17.20 13.00 -21.66
CA ARG A 62 15.88 13.47 -22.09
C ARG A 62 15.12 12.41 -22.90
N GLY A 63 15.82 11.67 -23.78
CA GLY A 63 15.22 10.59 -24.56
C GLY A 63 14.74 9.41 -23.71
N ILE A 64 15.57 8.97 -22.77
CA ILE A 64 15.20 7.91 -21.82
C ILE A 64 14.04 8.39 -20.94
N ASN A 65 14.11 9.57 -20.34
CA ASN A 65 13.03 10.08 -19.48
C ASN A 65 11.69 10.19 -20.23
N SER A 66 11.70 10.62 -21.49
CA SER A 66 10.49 10.70 -22.31
C SER A 66 9.86 9.33 -22.57
N LEU A 67 10.67 8.31 -22.85
CA LEU A 67 10.17 6.97 -23.16
C LEU A 67 9.67 6.19 -21.94
N TRP A 68 10.16 6.52 -20.75
CA TRP A 68 9.73 5.88 -19.50
C TRP A 68 8.39 6.47 -19.02
N ILE A 69 8.18 7.77 -19.19
CA ILE A 69 6.89 8.43 -18.89
C ILE A 69 5.75 7.84 -19.75
N ASP A 70 6.02 7.51 -21.02
CA ASP A 70 5.02 6.91 -21.91
C ASP A 70 4.67 5.45 -21.55
N GLN A 71 5.61 4.70 -20.95
CA GLN A 71 5.41 3.30 -20.54
C GLN A 71 4.75 3.16 -19.16
N ASP A 72 5.03 4.08 -18.23
CA ASP A 72 4.43 4.05 -16.89
C ASP A 72 2.91 4.29 -16.91
N GLY A 73 2.39 4.89 -18.00
CA GLY A 73 0.96 5.10 -18.21
C GLY A 73 0.35 6.11 -17.22
N LYS A 74 -0.82 6.66 -17.57
CA LYS A 74 -1.55 7.53 -16.64
C LYS A 74 -1.95 6.72 -15.41
N ALA A 75 -1.67 7.27 -14.23
CA ALA A 75 -1.90 6.61 -12.95
C ALA A 75 -3.27 5.92 -12.89
N ASN A 76 -3.24 4.60 -12.70
CA ASN A 76 -4.45 3.82 -12.59
C ASN A 76 -5.14 4.11 -11.25
N LYS A 77 -6.45 3.82 -11.16
CA LYS A 77 -7.25 4.08 -9.95
C LYS A 77 -6.63 3.49 -8.68
N TRP A 78 -5.88 2.41 -8.81
CA TRP A 78 -5.19 1.72 -7.71
C TRP A 78 -3.91 2.43 -7.23
N GLN A 79 -3.14 3.07 -8.10
CA GLN A 79 -1.99 3.93 -7.71
C GLN A 79 -2.44 5.24 -7.05
N VAL A 80 -3.62 5.75 -7.42
CA VAL A 80 -4.20 6.92 -6.77
C VAL A 80 -4.75 6.55 -5.39
N ALA A 81 -5.41 5.39 -5.27
CA ALA A 81 -5.95 4.89 -4.02
C ALA A 81 -4.85 4.47 -3.00
N SER A 82 -3.69 4.03 -3.47
CA SER A 82 -2.54 3.72 -2.59
C SER A 82 -1.71 4.94 -2.19
N GLY A 83 -2.10 6.15 -2.61
CA GLY A 83 -1.37 7.39 -2.35
C GLY A 83 -0.11 7.57 -3.21
N ALA A 84 0.30 6.57 -4.00
CA ALA A 84 1.53 6.58 -4.78
C ALA A 84 1.52 7.62 -5.92
N SER A 85 0.38 7.81 -6.60
CA SER A 85 0.28 8.76 -7.72
C SER A 85 0.27 10.23 -7.29
N ALA A 86 -0.10 10.54 -6.05
CA ALA A 86 -0.03 11.90 -5.53
C ALA A 86 1.42 12.33 -5.22
N ILE A 87 2.38 11.41 -5.34
CA ILE A 87 3.82 11.63 -5.05
C ILE A 87 4.61 11.80 -6.35
N ALA A 88 4.14 11.28 -7.49
CA ALA A 88 4.87 11.34 -8.77
C ALA A 88 4.72 12.69 -9.51
N ASP A 89 3.56 13.34 -9.42
CA ASP A 89 3.27 14.60 -10.13
C ASP A 89 3.59 15.86 -9.30
N ARG A 90 3.80 15.68 -7.99
CA ARG A 90 4.44 16.69 -7.16
C ARG A 90 5.94 16.53 -7.37
N HIS A 91 6.48 17.38 -8.25
CA HIS A 91 7.87 17.83 -8.23
C HIS A 91 8.45 17.62 -6.82
N ARG A 92 9.56 16.87 -6.71
CA ARG A 92 10.21 16.32 -5.50
C ARG A 92 10.52 17.35 -4.40
N GLU A 93 9.51 18.07 -3.95
CA GLU A 93 9.57 19.25 -3.10
C GLU A 93 9.08 18.90 -1.69
N ASN A 94 8.52 17.69 -1.51
CA ASN A 94 7.97 17.21 -0.24
C ASN A 94 8.56 15.85 0.16
N LEU A 95 9.89 15.76 0.25
CA LEU A 95 10.53 14.73 1.10
C LEU A 95 10.67 15.19 2.56
N THR A 96 10.23 16.42 2.87
CA THR A 96 10.14 16.89 4.25
C THR A 96 8.82 16.43 4.85
N SER A 97 8.90 15.56 5.86
CA SER A 97 7.78 15.26 6.76
C SER A 97 7.27 16.57 7.35
N ASN A 98 6.19 17.11 6.80
CA ASN A 98 5.47 18.21 7.43
C ASN A 98 4.51 17.56 8.44
N PRO A 99 4.62 17.84 9.75
CA PRO A 99 3.71 17.28 10.75
C PRO A 99 2.24 17.56 10.43
N GLU A 100 1.91 18.61 9.69
CA GLU A 100 0.54 18.91 9.25
C GLU A 100 0.02 17.95 8.17
N ILE A 101 0.90 17.51 7.25
CA ILE A 101 0.54 16.56 6.19
C ILE A 101 0.35 15.17 6.82
N ASP A 102 1.27 14.76 7.69
CA ASP A 102 1.18 13.49 8.42
C ASP A 102 -0.10 13.42 9.28
N GLN A 103 -0.48 14.53 9.93
CA GLN A 103 -1.74 14.61 10.69
C GLN A 103 -2.98 14.48 9.79
N LYS A 104 -2.97 15.13 8.62
CA LYS A 104 -4.09 15.07 7.68
C LYS A 104 -4.26 13.68 7.07
N ASP A 105 -3.16 13.02 6.74
CA ASP A 105 -3.17 11.66 6.21
C ASP A 105 -3.64 10.66 7.28
N LEU A 106 -3.21 10.82 8.53
CA LEU A 106 -3.67 9.99 9.65
C LEU A 106 -5.17 10.21 9.95
N ALA A 107 -5.64 11.46 9.88
CA ALA A 107 -7.06 11.77 10.03
C ALA A 107 -7.90 11.14 8.90
N HIS A 108 -7.40 11.15 7.66
CA HIS A 108 -8.05 10.48 6.54
C HIS A 108 -8.08 8.96 6.71
N MET A 109 -6.98 8.34 7.16
CA MET A 109 -6.94 6.91 7.46
C MET A 109 -7.92 6.52 8.58
N THR A 110 -8.02 7.33 9.64
CA THR A 110 -8.94 7.08 10.76
C THR A 110 -10.41 7.24 10.36
N ALA A 111 -10.70 8.11 9.37
CA ALA A 111 -12.05 8.26 8.82
C ALA A 111 -12.46 7.09 7.92
N VAL A 112 -11.53 6.53 7.14
CA VAL A 112 -11.79 5.40 6.23
C VAL A 112 -11.84 4.07 7.00
N PHE A 113 -10.98 3.91 8.00
CA PHE A 113 -10.92 2.73 8.85
C PHE A 113 -11.21 3.14 10.30
N PRO A 114 -12.49 3.17 10.71
CA PRO A 114 -12.81 3.38 12.11
C PRO A 114 -12.04 2.36 12.96
N THR A 115 -11.59 2.79 14.14
CA THR A 115 -10.76 1.95 15.01
C THR A 115 -11.46 0.62 15.27
N PRO A 116 -10.73 -0.52 15.27
CA PRO A 116 -11.33 -1.82 15.53
C PRO A 116 -11.98 -1.77 16.91
N ARG A 117 -13.31 -1.87 16.94
CA ARG A 117 -14.08 -1.91 18.18
C ARG A 117 -14.25 -3.37 18.56
N LEU A 118 -13.82 -3.71 19.77
CA LEU A 118 -14.17 -5.00 20.35
C LEU A 118 -15.68 -4.96 20.64
N ASP A 119 -16.41 -5.99 20.21
CA ASP A 119 -17.78 -6.17 20.66
C ASP A 119 -17.74 -6.38 22.18
N THR A 120 -18.43 -5.51 22.93
CA THR A 120 -18.42 -5.56 24.40
C THR A 120 -19.35 -6.63 24.94
N ASP A 121 -20.23 -7.15 24.09
CA ASP A 121 -21.11 -8.26 24.39
C ASP A 121 -20.38 -9.59 24.13
N ASP A 122 -20.83 -10.67 24.77
CA ASP A 122 -20.25 -12.01 24.61
C ASP A 122 -20.61 -12.67 23.25
N GLY A 123 -21.32 -11.93 22.39
CA GLY A 123 -21.77 -12.36 21.08
C GLY A 123 -23.07 -13.18 21.10
N ASN A 124 -23.63 -13.51 22.27
CA ASN A 124 -24.81 -14.37 22.34
C ASN A 124 -26.07 -13.70 21.76
N GLN A 125 -26.20 -12.38 21.86
CA GLN A 125 -27.32 -11.65 21.25
C GLN A 125 -27.24 -11.68 19.73
N SER A 126 -26.04 -11.42 19.19
CA SER A 126 -25.86 -11.34 17.74
C SER A 126 -26.02 -12.71 17.08
N THR A 127 -25.60 -13.79 17.73
CA THR A 127 -25.89 -15.15 17.27
C THR A 127 -27.38 -15.48 17.38
N ALA A 128 -28.04 -15.12 18.49
CA ALA A 128 -29.46 -15.36 18.68
C ALA A 128 -30.32 -14.64 17.63
N ASP A 129 -29.99 -13.39 17.32
CA ASP A 129 -30.67 -12.59 16.29
C ASP A 129 -30.43 -13.14 14.88
N LEU A 130 -29.22 -13.61 14.60
CA LEU A 130 -28.89 -14.25 13.33
C LEU A 130 -29.72 -15.52 13.14
N HIS A 131 -29.70 -16.42 14.11
CA HIS A 131 -30.46 -17.67 14.06
C HIS A 131 -31.98 -17.41 13.97
N ALA A 132 -32.50 -16.42 14.71
CA ALA A 132 -33.92 -16.07 14.63
C ALA A 132 -34.34 -15.61 13.21
N ARG A 133 -33.46 -14.92 12.47
CA ARG A 133 -33.72 -14.54 11.08
C ARG A 133 -33.64 -15.73 10.14
N GLU A 134 -32.68 -16.62 10.37
CA GLU A 134 -32.54 -17.85 9.59
C GLU A 134 -33.77 -18.75 9.75
N ASP A 135 -34.25 -18.95 10.98
CA ASP A 135 -35.47 -19.73 11.27
C ASP A 135 -36.67 -19.19 10.47
N LEU A 136 -36.89 -17.87 10.49
CA LEU A 136 -37.99 -17.25 9.74
C LEU A 136 -37.88 -17.50 8.23
N LEU A 137 -36.65 -17.58 7.69
CA LEU A 137 -36.41 -17.87 6.27
C LEU A 137 -36.48 -19.36 5.93
N LEU A 138 -36.42 -20.25 6.91
CA LEU A 138 -36.51 -21.70 6.76
C LEU A 138 -37.92 -22.23 7.00
N ASP A 139 -38.69 -21.61 7.88
CA ASP A 139 -40.03 -22.08 8.27
C ASP A 139 -41.16 -21.41 7.48
N HIS A 140 -40.86 -20.31 6.79
CA HIS A 140 -41.86 -19.52 6.07
C HIS A 140 -41.49 -19.26 4.62
N TYR A 141 -42.51 -18.96 3.82
CA TYR A 141 -42.32 -18.52 2.45
C TYR A 141 -41.78 -17.09 2.43
N SER A 142 -40.75 -16.86 1.62
CA SER A 142 -40.19 -15.52 1.41
C SER A 142 -39.91 -15.26 -0.07
N THR A 143 -39.96 -13.99 -0.46
CA THR A 143 -39.62 -13.53 -1.81
C THR A 143 -38.14 -13.22 -1.89
N ILE A 144 -37.52 -13.51 -3.04
CA ILE A 144 -36.11 -13.21 -3.26
C ILE A 144 -35.98 -11.86 -3.97
N ASP A 145 -35.26 -10.93 -3.36
CA ASP A 145 -34.99 -9.62 -3.98
C ASP A 145 -34.25 -9.81 -5.32
N GLY A 146 -34.79 -9.19 -6.38
CA GLY A 146 -34.23 -9.27 -7.73
C GLY A 146 -34.69 -10.48 -8.57
N GLN A 147 -35.51 -11.38 -8.02
CA GLN A 147 -36.16 -12.47 -8.77
C GLN A 147 -37.65 -12.57 -8.40
N PRO A 148 -38.54 -11.78 -9.03
CA PRO A 148 -39.96 -11.75 -8.68
C PRO A 148 -40.68 -13.08 -8.95
N ASP A 149 -40.16 -13.91 -9.85
CA ASP A 149 -40.73 -15.22 -10.20
C ASP A 149 -40.19 -16.37 -9.33
N ALA A 150 -39.23 -16.09 -8.42
CA ALA A 150 -38.63 -17.09 -7.55
C ALA A 150 -39.07 -16.88 -6.09
N VAL A 151 -39.73 -17.91 -5.53
CA VAL A 151 -40.18 -17.92 -4.14
C VAL A 151 -39.35 -18.94 -3.36
N ARG A 152 -38.88 -18.54 -2.18
CA ARG A 152 -38.24 -19.44 -1.22
C ARG A 152 -39.33 -20.24 -0.52
N ILE A 153 -39.20 -21.56 -0.55
CA ILE A 153 -40.14 -22.48 0.11
C ILE A 153 -39.60 -22.89 1.48
N PRO A 154 -40.48 -23.16 2.46
CA PRO A 154 -40.08 -23.72 3.75
C PRO A 154 -39.34 -25.05 3.58
N ILE A 155 -38.44 -25.34 4.51
CA ILE A 155 -37.58 -26.54 4.45
C ILE A 155 -38.41 -27.83 4.51
N ASP A 156 -39.47 -27.86 5.32
CA ASP A 156 -40.40 -28.99 5.38
C ASP A 156 -41.04 -29.27 4.02
N ARG A 157 -41.49 -28.21 3.35
CA ARG A 157 -42.08 -28.33 2.02
C ARG A 157 -41.04 -28.75 0.98
N ALA A 158 -39.81 -28.23 1.08
CA ALA A 158 -38.73 -28.64 0.20
C ALA A 158 -38.43 -30.13 0.34
N MET A 159 -38.36 -30.64 1.58
CA MET A 159 -38.17 -32.07 1.86
C MET A 159 -39.29 -32.91 1.28
N GLU A 160 -40.55 -32.53 1.46
CA GLU A 160 -41.70 -33.22 0.86
C GLU A 160 -41.59 -33.30 -0.67
N LEU A 161 -41.23 -32.19 -1.31
CA LEU A 161 -41.06 -32.14 -2.77
C LEU A 161 -39.88 -32.99 -3.24
N ILE A 162 -38.79 -33.03 -2.47
CA ILE A 162 -37.63 -33.90 -2.76
C ILE A 162 -38.02 -35.37 -2.63
N VAL A 163 -38.78 -35.74 -1.60
CA VAL A 163 -39.28 -37.12 -1.43
C VAL A 163 -40.19 -37.51 -2.59
N GLN A 164 -41.08 -36.62 -3.02
CA GLN A 164 -41.99 -36.87 -4.15
C GLN A 164 -41.27 -36.95 -5.49
N ARG A 165 -40.29 -36.08 -5.73
CA ARG A 165 -39.54 -36.00 -7.00
C ARG A 165 -38.39 -37.01 -7.08
N GLY A 166 -37.93 -37.49 -5.93
CA GLY A 166 -36.66 -38.19 -5.77
C GLY A 166 -35.47 -37.23 -5.78
N LEU A 167 -34.38 -37.60 -5.10
CA LEU A 167 -33.13 -36.84 -5.18
C LEU A 167 -32.54 -36.98 -6.60
N PRO A 168 -32.10 -35.89 -7.23
CA PRO A 168 -31.37 -35.99 -8.50
C PRO A 168 -30.07 -36.75 -8.26
N VAL A 169 -29.91 -37.90 -8.92
CA VAL A 169 -28.65 -38.65 -8.91
C VAL A 169 -27.66 -37.88 -9.77
N ALA A 170 -26.71 -37.19 -9.14
CA ALA A 170 -25.57 -36.64 -9.87
C ALA A 170 -24.82 -37.80 -10.52
N ALA A 171 -24.46 -37.66 -11.81
CA ALA A 171 -23.58 -38.62 -12.45
C ALA A 171 -22.32 -38.76 -11.60
N SER A 172 -22.00 -39.99 -11.20
CA SER A 172 -20.76 -40.32 -10.49
C SER A 172 -19.61 -39.68 -11.26
N THR A 173 -19.02 -38.63 -10.70
CA THR A 173 -17.65 -38.28 -11.05
C THR A 173 -16.83 -39.53 -10.74
N GLY A 174 -15.92 -39.88 -11.64
CA GLY A 174 -15.15 -41.12 -11.58
C GLY A 174 -14.40 -41.30 -10.25
N PRO A 175 -13.74 -42.45 -10.05
CA PRO A 175 -13.18 -42.83 -8.76
C PRO A 175 -12.37 -41.69 -8.15
N LYS A 176 -12.81 -41.22 -6.97
CA LYS A 176 -12.10 -40.23 -6.17
C LYS A 176 -10.78 -40.89 -5.76
N VAL A 177 -9.71 -40.59 -6.49
CA VAL A 177 -8.36 -41.02 -6.13
C VAL A 177 -8.01 -40.29 -4.84
N LEU A 178 -8.09 -41.00 -3.72
CA LEU A 178 -7.64 -40.51 -2.43
C LEU A 178 -6.14 -40.27 -2.52
N MET A 179 -5.71 -39.05 -2.21
CA MET A 179 -4.29 -38.73 -2.18
C MET A 179 -3.66 -39.33 -0.92
N VAL A 180 -2.34 -39.53 -0.93
CA VAL A 180 -1.62 -39.97 0.28
C VAL A 180 -1.81 -38.92 1.38
N GLY A 181 -2.52 -39.30 2.45
CA GLY A 181 -2.86 -38.40 3.57
C GLY A 181 -4.36 -38.13 3.72
N ASP A 182 -5.20 -38.48 2.74
CA ASP A 182 -6.65 -38.43 2.88
C ASP A 182 -7.13 -39.60 3.77
N ALA A 183 -7.52 -39.29 5.00
CA ALA A 183 -8.26 -40.21 5.86
C ALA A 183 -9.75 -39.84 5.81
N GLU A 184 -10.63 -40.85 5.73
CA GLU A 184 -12.06 -40.60 5.90
C GLU A 184 -12.31 -40.02 7.31
N PRO A 185 -12.92 -38.83 7.42
CA PRO A 185 -13.14 -38.21 8.70
C PRO A 185 -14.13 -39.05 9.51
N VAL A 186 -13.63 -39.70 10.57
CA VAL A 186 -14.46 -40.45 11.51
C VAL A 186 -15.07 -39.47 12.50
N VAL A 187 -16.39 -39.31 12.43
CA VAL A 187 -17.16 -38.46 13.35
C VAL A 187 -17.27 -39.18 14.69
N HIS A 188 -16.42 -38.82 15.67
CA HIS A 188 -16.29 -39.53 16.96
C HIS A 188 -17.26 -39.09 18.06
N ALA A 189 -17.99 -37.99 17.89
CA ALA A 189 -18.99 -37.52 18.84
C ALA A 189 -20.39 -37.64 18.21
N PRO A 190 -21.47 -37.79 19.01
CA PRO A 190 -22.77 -37.39 18.50
C PRO A 190 -22.59 -35.98 17.96
N LEU A 191 -23.12 -35.71 16.77
CA LEU A 191 -23.19 -34.37 16.19
C LEU A 191 -24.10 -33.49 17.07
N THR A 192 -23.79 -33.30 18.36
CA THR A 192 -24.11 -32.08 19.08
C THR A 192 -23.19 -31.04 18.46
N THR A 193 -23.64 -30.63 17.29
CA THR A 193 -22.98 -29.72 16.42
C THR A 193 -22.84 -28.39 17.16
N GLY A 194 -21.83 -27.60 16.81
CA GLY A 194 -21.85 -26.16 17.11
C GLY A 194 -23.04 -25.42 16.46
N PHE A 195 -24.01 -26.13 15.88
CA PHE A 195 -25.31 -25.63 15.43
C PHE A 195 -26.42 -25.85 16.48
N ALA A 196 -26.12 -26.50 17.62
CA ALA A 196 -27.09 -26.57 18.70
C ALA A 196 -27.27 -25.17 19.29
N ARG A 197 -28.54 -24.77 19.48
CA ARG A 197 -28.87 -23.48 20.09
C ARG A 197 -28.21 -23.35 21.46
N THR A 198 -27.72 -22.16 21.76
CA THR A 198 -27.13 -21.88 23.08
C THR A 198 -28.22 -21.84 24.15
N GLY A 199 -27.86 -21.97 25.43
CA GLY A 199 -28.83 -21.82 26.53
C GLY A 199 -29.53 -20.46 26.52
N TYR A 200 -28.78 -19.40 26.18
CA TYR A 200 -29.30 -18.05 26.02
C TYR A 200 -30.37 -17.97 24.90
N GLU A 201 -30.12 -18.64 23.77
CA GLU A 201 -31.09 -18.69 22.68
C GLU A 201 -32.38 -19.40 23.09
N LEU A 202 -32.31 -20.51 23.81
CA LEU A 202 -33.50 -21.23 24.29
C LEU A 202 -34.37 -20.35 25.20
N ASP A 203 -33.76 -19.65 26.16
CA ASP A 203 -34.47 -18.76 27.07
C ASP A 203 -35.16 -17.60 26.32
N THR A 204 -34.47 -17.02 25.32
CA THR A 204 -35.06 -15.94 24.50
C THR A 204 -36.21 -16.42 23.62
N ILE A 205 -36.13 -17.63 23.08
CA ILE A 205 -37.19 -18.25 22.30
C ILE A 205 -38.40 -18.51 23.18
N GLU A 206 -38.22 -19.15 24.34
CA GLU A 206 -39.31 -19.43 25.27
C GLU A 206 -39.99 -18.12 25.72
N THR A 207 -39.21 -17.10 26.06
CA THR A 207 -39.73 -15.79 26.45
C THR A 207 -40.55 -15.16 25.31
N ARG A 208 -40.09 -15.28 24.05
CA ARG A 208 -40.79 -14.78 22.88
C ARG A 208 -42.11 -15.52 22.67
N GLU A 209 -42.11 -16.84 22.79
CA GLU A 209 -43.31 -17.68 22.66
C GLU A 209 -44.34 -17.38 23.75
N GLN A 210 -43.90 -17.21 25.00
CA GLN A 210 -44.77 -16.80 26.11
C GLN A 210 -45.40 -15.42 25.86
N LYS A 211 -44.62 -14.45 25.33
CA LYS A 211 -45.16 -13.13 24.96
C LYS A 211 -46.20 -13.24 23.84
N LEU A 212 -45.91 -14.01 22.80
CA LEU A 212 -46.84 -14.20 21.68
C LEU A 212 -48.12 -14.91 22.11
N SER A 213 -48.01 -15.92 22.98
CA SER A 213 -49.18 -16.65 23.51
C SER A 213 -50.04 -15.74 24.40
N TYR A 214 -49.42 -14.90 25.23
CA TYR A 214 -50.11 -13.89 26.03
C TYR A 214 -50.82 -12.85 25.15
N THR A 215 -50.11 -12.25 24.18
CA THR A 215 -50.72 -11.27 23.26
C THR A 215 -51.87 -11.87 22.44
N LYS A 216 -51.75 -13.13 22.03
CA LYS A 216 -52.85 -13.83 21.35
C LYS A 216 -54.08 -13.98 22.25
N ALA A 217 -53.89 -14.39 23.50
CA ALA A 217 -54.97 -14.55 24.47
C ALA A 217 -55.67 -13.21 24.78
N GLU A 218 -54.92 -12.11 24.93
CA GLU A 218 -55.50 -10.77 25.08
C GLU A 218 -56.33 -10.36 23.86
N GLY A 219 -55.82 -10.61 22.64
CA GLY A 219 -56.54 -10.33 21.40
C GLY A 219 -57.86 -11.09 21.29
N GLU A 220 -57.89 -12.36 21.70
CA GLU A 220 -59.10 -13.20 21.73
C GLU A 220 -60.11 -12.71 22.78
N GLN A 221 -59.65 -12.29 23.96
CA GLN A 221 -60.52 -11.70 24.99
C GLN A 221 -61.10 -10.35 24.55
N HIS A 222 -60.29 -9.50 23.91
CA HIS A 222 -60.77 -8.25 23.33
C HIS A 222 -61.78 -8.48 22.20
N ALA A 223 -61.56 -9.48 21.34
CA ALA A 223 -62.49 -9.84 20.27
C ALA A 223 -63.82 -10.39 20.82
N ALA A 224 -63.80 -11.14 21.92
CA ALA A 224 -65.00 -11.66 22.58
C ALA A 224 -65.84 -10.57 23.29
N LEU A 225 -65.22 -9.45 23.67
CA LEU A 225 -65.88 -8.33 24.36
C LEU A 225 -66.46 -7.27 23.41
N VAL A 226 -66.16 -7.34 22.11
CA VAL A 226 -66.80 -6.46 21.11
C VAL A 226 -68.13 -7.11 20.68
N PRO A 227 -69.30 -6.56 21.07
CA PRO A 227 -70.57 -7.11 20.63
C PRO A 227 -70.68 -7.00 19.11
N GLN A 228 -70.95 -8.13 18.45
CA GLN A 228 -71.29 -8.14 17.02
C GLN A 228 -72.57 -7.31 16.82
N LYS A 229 -72.47 -6.30 15.96
CA LYS A 229 -73.53 -5.33 15.69
C LYS A 229 -74.42 -5.80 14.54
#